data_AF-A0A7W3FP07-F1
#
_entry.id   AF-A0A7W3FP07-F1
#
_cell.length_a   1.000
_cell.length_b   1.000
_cell.length_c   1.000
_cell.angle_alpha   90.00
_cell.angle_beta   90.00
_cell.angle_gamma   90.00
#
_symmetry.space_group_name_H-M   'P 1'
#
loop_
_entity.id
_entity.type
_entity.pdbx_description
1 polymer ?
#
loop_
_entity_poly.entity_id
_entity_poly.type
_entity_poly.pdbx_seq_one_letter_code
_entity_poly.pdbx_strand_id
1 'polypeptide(L)'
;MEPISSPTPSTFAAARSASPAADTRTFPHSVVNTAPLVPVLQSDAATATDAQRFVDGVAAVCRKQGLASALVYLQGGQHHGDAIVADALQQLIAFLPSDRAWEHEVRATPAKVDLLAAKAAALRALLQQIENAISQGHGRDGMTGFATRAGRLLPMINAAEAAGNAEELGLEISTVMGWQGRAVGEVMDALATDAPVCCHALWARYALDQGDWRAEDNRQRIWTLLIAGKDNRFTHARRIQRADTFHGPVMDALRSDHRADNVIERFHITCPMLQRWAREAAEALHLHGRLDDRNRLPFHAGI
;
A
#
# COMPACT_ATOMS: atom_id res chain seq x y z
N MET A 1 8.87 42.84 50.21
CA MET A 1 8.34 42.99 48.83
C MET A 1 8.24 41.59 48.25
N GLU A 2 7.03 41.30 47.81
CA GLU A 2 6.36 40.08 47.33
C GLU A 2 7.05 38.69 47.24
N PRO A 3 6.29 37.61 47.52
CA PRO A 3 6.76 36.24 47.61
C PRO A 3 6.66 35.48 46.28
N ILE A 4 7.55 34.51 46.09
CA ILE A 4 7.35 33.37 45.18
C ILE A 4 6.62 32.29 45.99
N SER A 5 5.41 31.90 45.55
CA SER A 5 4.71 30.72 46.07
C SER A 5 4.39 29.80 44.90
N SER A 6 5.15 28.72 44.82
CA SER A 6 4.87 27.55 43.98
C SER A 6 4.05 26.53 44.81
N PRO A 7 3.12 25.79 44.20
CA PRO A 7 2.14 24.97 44.91
C PRO A 7 2.69 23.61 45.35
N THR A 8 2.19 23.16 46.51
CA THR A 8 2.28 21.81 47.07
C THR A 8 1.31 20.82 46.39
N PRO A 9 1.52 19.50 46.60
CA PRO A 9 0.90 18.40 45.85
C PRO A 9 -0.44 17.93 46.46
N SER A 10 -1.31 17.31 45.66
CA SER A 10 -2.39 16.48 46.22
C SER A 10 -2.80 15.34 45.29
N THR A 11 -2.28 14.17 45.65
CA THR A 11 -2.89 12.84 45.73
C THR A 11 -4.40 12.75 45.45
N PHE A 12 -4.79 11.87 44.52
CA PHE A 12 -5.86 10.91 44.80
C PHE A 12 -5.61 9.61 44.02
N ALA A 13 -5.45 8.55 44.78
CA ALA A 13 -5.28 7.18 44.32
C ALA A 13 -6.63 6.50 44.11
N ALA A 14 -6.56 5.36 43.41
CA ALA A 14 -7.46 4.21 43.46
C ALA A 14 -8.75 4.24 42.61
N ALA A 15 -8.69 3.53 41.47
CA ALA A 15 -9.72 2.57 41.08
C ALA A 15 -9.11 1.52 40.12
N ARG A 16 -8.49 0.49 40.70
CA ARG A 16 -8.35 -0.82 40.06
C ARG A 16 -9.61 -1.62 40.36
N SER A 17 -10.25 -2.16 39.33
CA SER A 17 -10.79 -3.54 39.24
C SER A 17 -12.05 -3.56 38.36
N ALA A 18 -11.91 -4.14 37.16
CA ALA A 18 -12.90 -5.03 36.56
C ALA A 18 -12.28 -5.64 35.29
N SER A 19 -11.73 -6.84 35.43
CA SER A 19 -11.54 -7.76 34.29
C SER A 19 -12.89 -8.09 33.66
N PRO A 20 -12.90 -8.43 32.37
CA PRO A 20 -13.66 -9.58 31.93
C PRO A 20 -12.75 -10.64 31.31
N ALA A 21 -12.94 -11.85 31.81
CA ALA A 21 -12.80 -13.15 31.18
C ALA A 21 -11.55 -13.40 30.32
N ALA A 22 -10.63 -14.15 30.92
CA ALA A 22 -9.67 -14.99 30.21
C ALA A 22 -10.43 -15.95 29.28
N ASP A 23 -10.31 -15.71 27.98
CA ASP A 23 -10.65 -16.71 26.97
C ASP A 23 -9.42 -17.61 26.80
N THR A 24 -9.41 -18.72 27.55
CA THR A 24 -8.40 -19.77 27.49
C THR A 24 -8.38 -20.39 26.09
N ARG A 25 -7.59 -19.80 25.19
CA ARG A 25 -7.11 -20.51 24.00
C ARG A 25 -5.79 -21.17 24.34
N THR A 26 -5.87 -22.46 24.59
CA THR A 26 -4.74 -23.39 24.66
C THR A 26 -3.94 -23.25 23.36
N PHE A 27 -2.74 -22.67 23.44
CA PHE A 27 -1.83 -22.59 22.30
C PHE A 27 -1.04 -23.91 22.21
N PRO A 28 -1.03 -24.62 21.07
CA PRO A 28 -0.18 -25.78 20.93
C PRO A 28 1.28 -25.33 20.93
N HIS A 29 2.07 -26.06 21.73
CA HIS A 29 3.53 -25.95 21.79
C HIS A 29 4.16 -26.03 20.39
N SER A 30 5.28 -25.32 20.25
CA SER A 30 6.22 -25.37 19.14
C SER A 30 6.37 -26.79 18.57
N VAL A 31 5.79 -27.04 17.41
CA VAL A 31 6.04 -28.25 16.62
C VAL A 31 6.98 -27.84 15.50
N VAL A 32 8.15 -28.46 15.48
CA VAL A 32 9.06 -28.49 14.33
C VAL A 32 8.23 -28.86 13.10
N ASN A 33 8.02 -27.93 12.18
CA ASN A 33 7.17 -28.14 11.02
C ASN A 33 7.95 -28.95 9.98
N THR A 34 8.10 -30.25 10.21
CA THR A 34 8.26 -31.22 9.13
C THR A 34 6.89 -31.45 8.50
N ALA A 35 6.45 -30.52 7.65
CA ALA A 35 5.30 -30.72 6.79
C ALA A 35 5.72 -31.44 5.49
N PRO A 36 4.88 -32.33 4.95
CA PRO A 36 5.23 -33.24 3.88
C PRO A 36 5.11 -32.61 2.48
N LEU A 37 5.92 -33.16 1.57
CA LEU A 37 5.91 -33.10 0.10
C LEU A 37 4.96 -32.08 -0.57
N VAL A 38 5.61 -31.11 -1.21
CA VAL A 38 5.10 -30.34 -2.36
C VAL A 38 4.20 -31.23 -3.23
N PRO A 39 2.97 -30.79 -3.59
CA PRO A 39 2.16 -31.53 -4.55
C PRO A 39 2.93 -31.56 -5.88
N VAL A 40 3.35 -32.74 -6.31
CA VAL A 40 3.83 -32.96 -7.68
C VAL A 40 2.63 -32.78 -8.59
N LEU A 41 2.48 -31.59 -9.18
CA LEU A 41 1.53 -31.36 -10.26
C LEU A 41 2.06 -32.09 -11.50
N GLN A 42 1.53 -33.29 -11.74
CA GLN A 42 1.75 -33.98 -13.01
C GLN A 42 1.07 -33.19 -14.12
N SER A 43 1.91 -32.75 -15.06
CA SER A 43 1.59 -31.97 -16.24
C SER A 43 0.78 -32.79 -17.23
N ASP A 44 -0.39 -32.31 -17.61
CA ASP A 44 -0.94 -32.49 -18.95
C ASP A 44 -1.68 -31.20 -19.35
N ALA A 45 -1.30 -30.65 -20.51
CA ALA A 45 -1.88 -29.49 -21.21
C ALA A 45 -2.54 -28.43 -20.31
N ALA A 46 -1.75 -27.45 -19.84
CA ALA A 46 -2.24 -26.35 -19.01
C ALA A 46 -3.45 -25.66 -19.66
N THR A 47 -4.64 -25.94 -19.14
CA THR A 47 -5.84 -25.19 -19.51
C THR A 47 -5.71 -23.76 -18.97
N ALA A 48 -6.47 -22.80 -19.50
CA ALA A 48 -6.51 -21.43 -18.94
C ALA A 48 -6.82 -21.45 -17.42
N THR A 49 -7.55 -22.47 -16.97
CA THR A 49 -7.85 -22.72 -15.55
C THR A 49 -6.61 -23.14 -14.75
N ASP A 50 -5.67 -23.89 -15.33
CA ASP A 50 -4.45 -24.32 -14.64
C ASP A 50 -3.42 -23.19 -14.53
N ALA A 51 -3.32 -22.34 -15.56
CA ALA A 51 -2.51 -21.13 -15.52
C ALA A 51 -2.97 -20.18 -14.38
N GLN A 52 -4.27 -19.93 -14.30
CA GLN A 52 -4.83 -19.08 -13.23
C GLN A 52 -4.61 -19.70 -11.84
N ARG A 53 -4.82 -21.01 -11.68
CA ARG A 53 -4.55 -21.72 -10.42
C ARG A 53 -3.09 -21.60 -9.98
N PHE A 54 -2.15 -21.68 -10.91
CA PHE A 54 -0.74 -21.51 -10.62
C PHE A 54 -0.44 -20.09 -10.12
N VAL A 55 -0.91 -19.08 -10.84
CA VAL A 55 -0.77 -17.65 -10.48
C VAL A 55 -1.36 -17.37 -9.09
N ASP A 56 -2.59 -17.82 -8.84
CA ASP A 56 -3.25 -17.69 -7.54
C ASP A 56 -2.54 -18.48 -6.43
N GLY A 57 -1.96 -19.63 -6.79
CA GLY A 57 -1.17 -20.49 -5.93
C GLY A 57 0.09 -19.79 -5.42
N VAL A 58 0.85 -19.14 -6.30
CA VAL A 58 2.04 -18.34 -5.94
C VAL A 58 1.68 -17.26 -4.92
N ALA A 59 0.61 -16.50 -5.17
CA ALA A 59 0.13 -15.47 -4.24
C ALA A 59 -0.30 -16.06 -2.89
N ALA A 60 -1.00 -17.20 -2.91
CA ALA A 60 -1.44 -17.88 -1.70
C ALA A 60 -0.28 -18.42 -0.86
N VAL A 61 0.75 -18.98 -1.49
CA VAL A 61 1.98 -19.42 -0.82
C VAL A 61 2.70 -18.22 -0.23
N CYS A 62 2.85 -17.12 -0.96
CA CYS A 62 3.50 -15.90 -0.45
C CYS A 62 2.81 -15.38 0.82
N ARG A 63 1.47 -15.31 0.83
CA ARG A 63 0.71 -14.84 2.00
C ARG A 63 0.80 -15.78 3.21
N LYS A 64 0.88 -17.09 2.99
CA LYS A 64 0.82 -18.10 4.06
C LYS A 64 2.19 -18.52 4.58
N GLN A 65 3.18 -18.56 3.71
CA GLN A 65 4.49 -19.19 3.93
C GLN A 65 5.67 -18.26 3.60
N GLY A 66 5.40 -17.03 3.15
CA GLY A 66 6.40 -16.00 2.87
C GLY A 66 7.03 -16.10 1.47
N LEU A 67 7.82 -15.07 1.15
CA LEU A 67 8.45 -14.89 -0.17
C LEU A 67 9.33 -16.08 -0.60
N ALA A 68 10.21 -16.57 0.28
CA ALA A 68 11.15 -17.64 -0.06
C ALA A 68 10.43 -18.91 -0.55
N SER A 69 9.39 -19.33 0.17
CA SER A 69 8.56 -20.48 -0.20
C SER A 69 7.82 -20.26 -1.51
N ALA A 70 7.34 -19.03 -1.76
CA ALA A 70 6.64 -18.69 -2.98
C ALA A 70 7.56 -18.69 -4.22
N LEU A 71 8.82 -18.29 -4.07
CA LEU A 71 9.81 -18.37 -5.13
C LEU A 71 10.17 -19.82 -5.48
N VAL A 72 10.29 -20.70 -4.48
CA VAL A 72 10.47 -22.14 -4.71
C VAL A 72 9.27 -22.72 -5.46
N TYR A 73 8.05 -22.35 -5.05
CA TYR A 73 6.83 -22.77 -5.74
C TYR A 73 6.78 -22.27 -7.20
N LEU A 74 7.14 -20.99 -7.42
CA LEU A 74 7.23 -20.39 -8.75
C LEU A 74 8.23 -21.14 -9.65
N GLN A 75 9.40 -21.52 -9.10
CA GLN A 75 10.41 -22.31 -9.80
C GLN A 75 9.96 -23.75 -10.06
N GLY A 76 9.17 -24.36 -9.17
CA GLY A 76 8.56 -25.67 -9.41
C GLY A 76 7.55 -25.68 -10.56
N GLY A 77 7.03 -24.51 -10.95
CA GLY A 77 6.13 -24.30 -12.09
C GLY A 77 6.83 -24.14 -13.44
N GLN A 78 8.08 -24.59 -13.60
CA GLN A 78 8.93 -24.41 -14.78
C GLN A 78 8.34 -24.88 -16.13
N HIS A 79 7.21 -25.57 -16.12
CA HIS A 79 6.49 -25.99 -17.33
C HIS A 79 5.50 -24.94 -17.87
N HIS A 80 5.26 -23.85 -17.12
CA HIS A 80 4.43 -22.73 -17.57
C HIS A 80 5.24 -21.77 -18.47
N GLY A 81 4.59 -21.23 -19.51
CA GLY A 81 5.24 -20.27 -20.41
C GLY A 81 5.54 -18.92 -19.73
N ASP A 82 6.49 -18.16 -20.29
CA ASP A 82 7.05 -16.94 -19.70
C ASP A 82 5.98 -15.87 -19.34
N ALA A 83 4.92 -15.77 -20.14
CA ALA A 83 3.81 -14.86 -19.85
C ALA A 83 3.06 -15.22 -18.55
N ILE A 84 2.85 -16.50 -18.27
CA ILE A 84 2.18 -16.98 -17.05
C ILE A 84 3.10 -16.76 -15.84
N VAL A 85 4.41 -16.99 -16.01
CA VAL A 85 5.40 -16.71 -14.97
C VAL A 85 5.43 -15.23 -14.64
N ALA A 86 5.35 -14.36 -15.65
CA ALA A 86 5.25 -12.92 -15.44
C ALA A 86 3.98 -12.51 -14.70
N ASP A 87 2.82 -13.11 -15.01
CA ASP A 87 1.58 -12.86 -14.28
C ASP A 87 1.68 -13.32 -12.82
N ALA A 88 2.34 -14.46 -12.57
CA ALA A 88 2.62 -14.94 -11.22
C ALA A 88 3.59 -14.04 -10.44
N LEU A 89 4.63 -13.51 -11.09
CA LEU A 89 5.55 -12.53 -10.52
C LEU A 89 4.83 -11.22 -10.18
N GLN A 90 3.92 -10.75 -11.03
CA GLN A 90 3.07 -9.58 -10.77
C GLN A 90 2.22 -9.79 -9.50
N GLN A 91 1.57 -10.95 -9.37
CA GLN A 91 0.81 -11.26 -8.16
C GLN A 91 1.71 -11.33 -6.93
N LEU A 92 2.89 -11.95 -7.05
CA LEU A 92 3.83 -12.04 -5.95
C LEU A 92 4.22 -10.64 -5.43
N ILE A 93 4.62 -9.70 -6.30
CA ILE A 93 5.00 -8.34 -5.88
C ILE A 93 3.84 -7.53 -5.29
N ALA A 94 2.62 -7.75 -5.80
CA ALA A 94 1.39 -7.14 -5.29
C ALA A 94 1.07 -7.58 -3.85
N PHE A 95 1.46 -8.81 -3.48
CA PHE A 95 1.19 -9.37 -2.15
C PHE A 95 2.40 -9.35 -1.19
N LEU A 96 3.60 -8.97 -1.64
CA LEU A 96 4.79 -8.82 -0.79
C LEU A 96 4.54 -8.01 0.49
N PRO A 97 3.84 -6.86 0.48
CA PRO A 97 3.65 -6.07 1.70
C PRO A 97 2.89 -6.83 2.79
N SER A 98 2.20 -7.91 2.41
CA SER A 98 1.39 -8.79 3.24
C SER A 98 2.12 -10.05 3.70
N ASP A 99 3.45 -10.12 3.52
CA ASP A 99 4.24 -11.27 3.98
C ASP A 99 4.12 -11.39 5.51
N ARG A 100 3.25 -12.30 5.96
CA ARG A 100 2.97 -12.52 7.39
C ARG A 100 4.16 -13.07 8.13
N ALA A 101 5.01 -13.86 7.47
CA ALA A 101 6.23 -14.37 8.09
C ALA A 101 7.14 -13.19 8.40
N TRP A 102 7.31 -12.27 7.44
CA TRP A 102 8.01 -11.01 7.65
C TRP A 102 7.38 -10.15 8.77
N GLU A 103 6.08 -9.90 8.74
CA GLU A 103 5.41 -9.07 9.76
C GLU A 103 5.52 -9.64 11.18
N HIS A 104 5.44 -10.96 11.32
CA HIS A 104 5.57 -11.62 12.60
C HIS A 104 7.03 -11.58 13.08
N GLU A 105 7.99 -11.85 12.19
CA GLU A 105 9.42 -11.90 12.51
C GLU A 105 10.00 -10.53 12.90
N VAL A 106 9.58 -9.44 12.23
CA VAL A 106 9.96 -8.07 12.61
C VAL A 106 9.50 -7.74 14.03
N ARG A 107 8.32 -8.23 14.44
CA ARG A 107 7.77 -7.97 15.78
C ARG A 107 8.35 -8.90 16.85
N ALA A 108 8.73 -10.12 16.48
CA ALA A 108 8.96 -11.21 17.42
C ALA A 108 10.43 -11.45 17.77
N THR A 109 11.41 -10.77 17.16
CA THR A 109 12.80 -11.20 17.35
C THR A 109 13.80 -10.04 17.37
N PRO A 110 14.64 -9.92 18.42
CA PRO A 110 15.94 -9.29 18.23
C PRO A 110 16.77 -10.22 17.35
N ALA A 111 16.93 -9.84 16.08
CA ALA A 111 18.10 -10.15 15.26
C ALA A 111 18.53 -11.64 15.15
N LYS A 112 17.84 -12.44 14.33
CA LYS A 112 18.51 -13.59 13.68
C LYS A 112 19.02 -13.14 12.31
N VAL A 113 20.28 -12.72 12.25
CA VAL A 113 20.97 -12.31 11.02
C VAL A 113 20.75 -13.32 9.91
N ASP A 114 20.83 -14.62 10.21
CA ASP A 114 20.64 -15.70 9.22
C ASP A 114 19.25 -15.69 8.57
N LEU A 115 18.19 -15.37 9.33
CA LEU A 115 16.83 -15.27 8.78
C LEU A 115 16.69 -14.05 7.88
N LEU A 116 17.29 -12.92 8.27
CA LEU A 116 17.31 -11.71 7.46
C LEU A 116 18.16 -11.89 6.19
N ALA A 117 19.27 -12.61 6.28
CA ALA A 117 20.11 -13.00 5.15
C ALA A 117 19.34 -13.89 4.16
N ALA A 118 18.57 -14.86 4.65
CA ALA A 118 17.71 -15.68 3.79
C ALA A 118 16.64 -14.85 3.06
N LYS A 119 16.07 -13.83 3.71
CA LYS A 119 15.14 -12.89 3.06
C LYS A 119 15.84 -11.99 2.05
N ALA A 120 17.03 -11.48 2.37
CA ALA A 120 17.83 -10.72 1.43
C ALA A 120 18.13 -11.54 0.17
N ALA A 121 18.50 -12.81 0.33
CA ALA A 121 18.70 -13.74 -0.79
C ALA A 121 17.40 -13.94 -1.60
N ALA A 122 16.26 -14.12 -0.95
CA ALA A 122 14.96 -14.25 -1.62
C ALA A 122 14.59 -12.97 -2.40
N LEU A 123 14.83 -11.78 -1.82
CA LEU A 123 14.60 -10.50 -2.50
C LEU A 123 15.49 -10.33 -3.73
N ARG A 124 16.77 -10.71 -3.64
CA ARG A 124 17.68 -10.72 -4.80
C ARG A 124 17.18 -11.66 -5.90
N ALA A 125 16.78 -12.87 -5.53
CA ALA A 125 16.25 -13.86 -6.47
C ALA A 125 14.96 -13.37 -7.15
N LEU A 126 14.07 -12.73 -6.39
CA LEU A 126 12.88 -12.09 -6.95
C LEU A 126 13.25 -10.98 -7.93
N LEU A 127 14.14 -10.07 -7.54
CA LEU A 127 14.55 -8.96 -8.40
C LEU A 127 15.12 -9.48 -9.73
N GLN A 128 15.98 -10.49 -9.67
CA GLN A 128 16.54 -11.11 -10.87
C GLN A 128 15.46 -11.68 -11.79
N GLN A 129 14.45 -12.36 -11.25
CA GLN A 129 13.35 -12.89 -12.05
C GLN A 129 12.51 -11.78 -12.70
N ILE A 130 12.27 -10.69 -11.97
CA ILE A 130 11.57 -9.52 -12.50
C ILE A 130 12.37 -8.86 -13.62
N GLU A 131 13.67 -8.63 -13.41
CA GLU A 131 14.55 -8.03 -14.42
C GLU A 131 14.62 -8.88 -15.69
N ASN A 132 14.71 -10.21 -15.53
CA ASN A 132 14.66 -11.15 -16.65
C ASN A 132 13.33 -11.02 -17.41
N ALA A 133 12.19 -11.08 -16.72
CA ALA A 133 10.87 -10.95 -17.34
C ALA A 133 10.71 -9.62 -18.08
N ILE A 134 11.18 -8.50 -17.50
CA ILE A 134 11.17 -7.18 -18.16
C ILE A 134 12.03 -7.22 -19.42
N SER A 135 13.25 -7.77 -19.34
CA SER A 135 14.19 -7.82 -20.48
C SER A 135 13.68 -8.67 -21.65
N GLN A 136 12.85 -9.68 -21.35
CA GLN A 136 12.23 -10.58 -22.32
C GLN A 136 10.92 -10.01 -22.89
N GLY A 137 10.52 -8.80 -22.52
CA GLY A 137 9.27 -8.17 -23.00
C GLY A 137 8.01 -8.64 -22.27
N HIS A 138 8.15 -9.34 -21.14
CA HIS A 138 7.05 -9.79 -20.29
C HIS A 138 6.82 -8.89 -19.08
N GLY A 139 7.15 -7.61 -19.17
CA GLY A 139 6.87 -6.63 -18.12
C GLY A 139 5.38 -6.57 -17.76
N ARG A 140 5.09 -6.33 -16.48
CA ARG A 140 3.75 -6.10 -15.93
C ARG A 140 3.75 -4.90 -14.99
N ASP A 141 2.57 -4.41 -14.67
CA ASP A 141 2.39 -3.35 -13.68
C ASP A 141 3.06 -3.76 -12.36
N GLY A 142 3.69 -2.79 -11.71
CA GLY A 142 4.44 -2.96 -10.48
C GLY A 142 5.89 -3.38 -10.70
N MET A 143 6.20 -4.15 -11.75
CA MET A 143 7.52 -4.77 -11.92
C MET A 143 8.65 -3.75 -12.02
N THR A 144 8.52 -2.79 -12.94
CA THR A 144 9.56 -1.76 -13.13
C THR A 144 9.70 -0.85 -11.91
N GLY A 145 8.59 -0.51 -11.25
CA GLY A 145 8.60 0.31 -10.04
C GLY A 145 9.27 -0.40 -8.87
N PHE A 146 8.90 -1.67 -8.64
CA PHE A 146 9.53 -2.54 -7.65
C PHE A 146 11.02 -2.72 -7.95
N ALA A 147 11.38 -3.08 -9.18
CA ALA A 147 12.77 -3.32 -9.57
C ALA A 147 13.65 -2.08 -9.38
N THR A 148 13.16 -0.91 -9.80
CA THR A 148 13.87 0.36 -9.58
C THR A 148 14.09 0.64 -8.09
N ARG A 149 13.10 0.34 -7.24
CA ARG A 149 13.20 0.60 -5.80
C ARG A 149 14.11 -0.40 -5.11
N ALA A 150 13.92 -1.69 -5.37
CA ALA A 150 14.74 -2.76 -4.83
C ALA A 150 16.20 -2.58 -5.26
N GLY A 151 16.46 -2.26 -6.53
CA GLY A 151 17.80 -2.01 -7.06
C GLY A 151 18.54 -0.85 -6.37
N ARG A 152 17.82 0.18 -5.90
CA ARG A 152 18.41 1.28 -5.11
C ARG A 152 18.77 0.88 -3.68
N LEU A 153 18.03 -0.07 -3.08
CA LEU A 153 18.19 -0.48 -1.69
C LEU A 153 19.10 -1.72 -1.53
N LEU A 154 19.25 -2.53 -2.58
CA LEU A 154 20.10 -3.71 -2.56
C LEU A 154 21.56 -3.44 -2.13
N PRO A 155 22.22 -2.35 -2.55
CA PRO A 155 23.56 -2.04 -2.05
C PRO A 155 23.60 -1.85 -0.52
N MET A 156 22.57 -1.23 0.07
CA MET A 156 22.46 -1.01 1.52
C MET A 156 22.18 -2.34 2.25
N ILE A 157 21.31 -3.19 1.69
CA ILE A 157 21.07 -4.56 2.17
C ILE A 157 22.37 -5.37 2.17
N ASN A 158 23.14 -5.33 1.08
CA ASN A 158 24.41 -6.05 0.96
C ASN A 158 25.45 -5.56 1.98
N ALA A 159 25.53 -4.24 2.20
CA ALA A 159 26.45 -3.66 3.17
C ALA A 159 26.08 -4.05 4.61
N ALA A 160 24.80 -3.96 4.97
CA ALA A 160 24.32 -4.33 6.29
C ALA A 160 24.49 -5.82 6.58
N GLU A 161 24.25 -6.68 5.59
CA GLU A 161 24.50 -8.13 5.69
C GLU A 161 26.00 -8.43 5.88
N ALA A 162 26.88 -7.81 5.09
CA ALA A 162 28.33 -8.00 5.21
C ALA A 162 28.88 -7.50 6.56
N ALA A 163 28.28 -6.46 7.12
CA ALA A 163 28.61 -5.94 8.46
C ALA A 163 28.01 -6.79 9.59
N GLY A 164 27.14 -7.76 9.30
CA GLY A 164 26.40 -8.52 10.31
C GLY A 164 25.41 -7.67 11.11
N ASN A 165 25.01 -6.50 10.60
CA ASN A 165 24.13 -5.57 11.28
C ASN A 165 22.67 -5.94 11.03
N ALA A 166 22.10 -6.74 11.93
CA ALA A 166 20.72 -7.21 11.81
C ALA A 166 19.67 -6.09 11.83
N GLU A 167 19.90 -5.03 12.61
CA GLU A 167 18.95 -3.92 12.74
C GLU A 167 18.84 -3.15 11.43
N GLU A 168 19.99 -2.76 10.88
CA GLU A 168 20.08 -2.08 9.59
C GLU A 168 19.58 -2.99 8.45
N LEU A 169 19.98 -4.26 8.43
CA LEU A 169 19.51 -5.22 7.44
C LEU A 169 17.98 -5.37 7.49
N GLY A 170 17.41 -5.46 8.69
CA GLY A 170 15.96 -5.50 8.89
C GLY A 170 15.26 -4.22 8.42
N LEU A 171 15.83 -3.05 8.69
CA LEU A 171 15.29 -1.77 8.24
C LEU A 171 15.28 -1.64 6.71
N GLU A 172 16.38 -2.02 6.05
CA GLU A 172 16.48 -1.94 4.59
C GLU A 172 15.52 -2.90 3.90
N ILE A 173 15.41 -4.14 4.41
CA ILE A 173 14.42 -5.12 3.93
C ILE A 173 13.00 -4.58 4.17
N SER A 174 12.71 -4.00 5.35
CA SER A 174 11.41 -3.37 5.64
C SER A 174 11.04 -2.33 4.59
N THR A 175 12.03 -1.53 4.20
CA THR A 175 11.85 -0.43 3.27
C THR A 175 11.53 -0.94 1.86
N VAL A 176 12.13 -2.06 1.44
CA VAL A 176 11.76 -2.74 0.18
C VAL A 176 10.36 -3.35 0.28
N MET A 177 10.03 -4.03 1.38
CA MET A 177 8.72 -4.67 1.55
C MET A 177 7.56 -3.66 1.65
N GLY A 178 7.85 -2.45 2.12
CA GLY A 178 6.91 -1.31 2.16
C GLY A 178 6.84 -0.49 0.87
N TRP A 179 7.36 -0.98 -0.26
CA TRP A 179 7.54 -0.20 -1.49
C TRP A 179 6.28 0.53 -2.00
N GLN A 180 5.10 -0.09 -1.89
CA GLN A 180 3.82 0.54 -2.30
C GLN A 180 3.51 1.80 -1.50
N GLY A 181 3.95 1.88 -0.25
CA GLY A 181 3.80 3.07 0.60
C GLY A 181 4.55 4.28 0.05
N ARG A 182 5.55 4.09 -0.83
CA ARG A 182 6.26 5.19 -1.48
C ARG A 182 5.36 5.99 -2.42
N ALA A 183 4.31 5.40 -2.98
CA ALA A 183 3.33 6.09 -3.82
C ALA A 183 2.68 7.27 -3.07
N VAL A 184 2.38 7.10 -1.78
CA VAL A 184 1.85 8.17 -0.92
C VAL A 184 2.85 9.33 -0.83
N GLY A 185 4.14 9.01 -0.64
CA GLY A 185 5.21 10.00 -0.60
C GLY A 185 5.37 10.77 -1.90
N GLU A 186 5.31 10.10 -3.06
CA GLU A 186 5.37 10.78 -4.37
C GLU A 186 4.21 11.77 -4.56
N VAL A 187 3.01 11.41 -4.10
CA VAL A 187 1.86 12.31 -4.15
C VAL A 187 2.04 13.49 -3.21
N MET A 188 2.56 13.27 -1.99
CA MET A 188 2.88 14.37 -1.07
C MET A 188 3.92 15.33 -1.65
N ASP A 189 4.98 14.80 -2.27
CA ASP A 189 6.04 15.59 -2.90
C ASP A 189 5.49 16.39 -4.09
N ALA A 190 4.63 15.78 -4.92
CA ALA A 190 3.96 16.46 -6.03
C ALA A 190 3.04 17.58 -5.54
N LEU A 191 2.21 17.32 -4.52
CA LEU A 191 1.34 18.34 -3.93
C LEU A 191 2.13 19.49 -3.28
N ALA A 192 3.29 19.21 -2.68
CA ALA A 192 4.14 20.25 -2.10
C ALA A 192 4.78 21.16 -3.15
N THR A 193 4.95 20.67 -4.38
CA THR A 193 5.56 21.39 -5.51
C THR A 193 4.53 21.84 -6.55
N ASP A 194 3.23 21.69 -6.26
CA ASP A 194 2.11 21.96 -7.17
C ASP A 194 2.26 21.25 -8.54
N ALA A 195 2.93 20.09 -8.54
CA ALA A 195 3.14 19.26 -9.72
C ALA A 195 1.94 18.36 -10.01
N PRO A 196 1.67 18.02 -11.29
CA PRO A 196 0.56 17.16 -11.65
C PRO A 196 0.77 15.73 -11.15
N VAL A 197 -0.30 15.12 -10.62
CA VAL A 197 -0.32 13.70 -10.24
C VAL A 197 -1.08 12.89 -11.29
N CYS A 198 -0.38 11.95 -11.94
CA CYS A 198 -1.01 10.96 -12.83
C CYS A 198 -1.29 9.67 -12.06
N CYS A 199 -2.51 9.55 -11.52
CA CYS A 199 -2.92 8.39 -10.72
C CYS A 199 -2.79 7.07 -11.49
N HIS A 200 -3.16 7.04 -12.78
CA HIS A 200 -3.04 5.83 -13.58
C HIS A 200 -1.59 5.31 -13.64
N ALA A 201 -0.64 6.18 -13.99
CA ALA A 201 0.78 5.81 -14.03
C ALA A 201 1.31 5.44 -12.64
N LEU A 202 0.82 6.08 -11.58
CA LEU A 202 1.20 5.76 -10.21
C LEU A 202 0.65 4.38 -9.79
N TRP A 203 -0.59 4.06 -10.14
CA TRP A 203 -1.24 2.80 -9.77
C TRP A 203 -0.59 1.63 -10.49
N ALA A 204 -0.34 1.77 -11.79
CA ALA A 204 0.42 0.80 -12.57
C ALA A 204 1.84 0.63 -12.00
N ARG A 205 2.56 1.72 -11.71
CA ARG A 205 3.94 1.63 -11.19
C ARG A 205 4.05 0.96 -9.84
N TYR A 206 3.08 1.19 -8.95
CA TYR A 206 3.08 0.67 -7.57
C TYR A 206 2.18 -0.54 -7.36
N ALA A 207 1.66 -1.12 -8.44
CA ALA A 207 0.63 -2.16 -8.40
C ALA A 207 -0.48 -1.83 -7.41
N LEU A 208 -0.94 -0.57 -7.36
CA LEU A 208 -1.92 -0.19 -6.35
C LEU A 208 -3.29 -0.77 -6.64
N ASP A 209 -3.64 -1.09 -7.89
CA ASP A 209 -4.90 -1.77 -8.25
C ASP A 209 -4.90 -3.25 -7.89
N GLN A 210 -3.71 -3.85 -7.85
CA GLN A 210 -3.52 -5.26 -7.61
C GLN A 210 -2.83 -5.43 -6.25
N GLY A 211 -3.56 -5.86 -5.24
CA GLY A 211 -2.97 -6.01 -3.92
C GLY A 211 -4.00 -6.30 -2.85
N ASP A 212 -3.49 -6.39 -1.62
CA ASP A 212 -4.27 -6.67 -0.44
C ASP A 212 -4.81 -5.39 0.23
N TRP A 213 -5.13 -5.50 1.52
CA TRP A 213 -5.59 -4.39 2.33
C TRP A 213 -4.58 -3.23 2.44
N ARG A 214 -3.27 -3.45 2.25
CA ARG A 214 -2.25 -2.38 2.30
C ARG A 214 -2.22 -1.55 1.02
N ALA A 215 -2.38 -2.19 -0.13
CA ALA A 215 -2.57 -1.47 -1.38
C ALA A 215 -3.84 -0.61 -1.30
N GLU A 216 -4.93 -1.15 -0.74
CA GLU A 216 -6.15 -0.39 -0.48
C GLU A 216 -5.95 0.77 0.52
N ASP A 217 -5.24 0.55 1.63
CA ASP A 217 -4.92 1.62 2.60
C ASP A 217 -4.10 2.74 1.93
N ASN A 218 -3.10 2.40 1.12
CA ASN A 218 -2.31 3.37 0.38
C ASN A 218 -3.16 4.12 -0.66
N ARG A 219 -4.06 3.45 -1.39
CA ARG A 219 -5.04 4.10 -2.29
C ARG A 219 -5.89 5.10 -1.51
N GLN A 220 -6.48 4.70 -0.38
CA GLN A 220 -7.31 5.58 0.45
C GLN A 220 -6.53 6.81 0.97
N ARG A 221 -5.27 6.62 1.36
CA ARG A 221 -4.39 7.72 1.77
C ARG A 221 -4.11 8.68 0.62
N ILE A 222 -3.79 8.15 -0.57
CA ILE A 222 -3.59 8.98 -1.76
C ILE A 222 -4.87 9.75 -2.10
N TRP A 223 -6.04 9.10 -2.09
CA TRP A 223 -7.31 9.76 -2.33
C TRP A 223 -7.58 10.89 -1.35
N THR A 224 -7.30 10.65 -0.08
CA THR A 224 -7.42 11.66 0.96
C THR A 224 -6.55 12.88 0.65
N LEU A 225 -5.30 12.67 0.25
CA LEU A 225 -4.39 13.76 -0.13
C LEU A 225 -4.88 14.53 -1.36
N LEU A 226 -5.35 13.82 -2.39
CA LEU A 226 -5.82 14.43 -3.64
C LEU A 226 -7.15 15.20 -3.49
N ILE A 227 -7.99 14.80 -2.54
CA ILE A 227 -9.23 15.51 -2.20
C ILE A 227 -8.92 16.71 -1.31
N ALA A 228 -8.20 16.48 -0.21
CA ALA A 228 -8.07 17.49 0.84
C ALA A 228 -7.03 18.57 0.51
N GLY A 229 -5.99 18.23 -0.26
CA GLY A 229 -4.90 19.12 -0.65
C GLY A 229 -3.75 19.18 0.36
N LYS A 230 -2.70 19.94 0.00
CA LYS A 230 -1.41 19.98 0.72
C LYS A 230 -1.49 20.45 2.17
N ASP A 231 -2.54 21.20 2.51
CA ASP A 231 -2.78 21.81 3.83
C ASP A 231 -3.58 20.90 4.78
N ASN A 232 -4.17 19.80 4.28
CA ASN A 232 -4.98 18.86 5.06
C ASN A 232 -4.34 17.46 5.10
N ARG A 233 -3.05 17.40 5.47
CA ARG A 233 -2.23 16.16 5.47
C ARG A 233 -2.78 15.02 6.37
N PHE A 234 -3.68 15.31 7.29
CA PHE A 234 -4.18 14.37 8.30
C PHE A 234 -5.70 14.21 8.33
N THR A 235 -6.42 14.92 7.47
CA THR A 235 -7.89 14.87 7.47
C THR A 235 -8.33 13.71 6.61
N HIS A 236 -8.56 12.54 7.22
CA HIS A 236 -9.29 11.48 6.54
C HIS A 236 -10.60 12.08 6.01
N ALA A 237 -10.81 11.96 4.69
CA ALA A 237 -12.05 12.37 4.02
C ALA A 237 -13.32 11.69 4.59
N ARG A 238 -13.16 10.80 5.57
CA ARG A 238 -14.22 10.14 6.36
C ARG A 238 -14.98 11.09 7.30
N ARG A 239 -14.41 12.21 7.74
CA ARG A 239 -15.17 13.18 8.55
C ARG A 239 -15.92 14.11 7.61
N ILE A 240 -17.24 14.20 7.82
CA ILE A 240 -18.17 15.06 7.06
C ILE A 240 -17.76 16.53 7.25
N GLN A 241 -16.78 16.95 6.47
CA GLN A 241 -16.52 18.36 6.18
C GLN A 241 -17.24 18.66 4.86
N ARG A 242 -17.81 19.86 4.76
CA ARG A 242 -18.47 20.28 3.52
C ARG A 242 -17.43 20.28 2.39
N ALA A 243 -17.84 19.86 1.18
CA ALA A 243 -16.92 19.69 0.07
C ALA A 243 -16.17 21.00 -0.29
N ASP A 244 -16.74 22.16 0.02
CA ASP A 244 -16.16 23.49 -0.17
C ASP A 244 -14.88 23.74 0.64
N THR A 245 -14.66 23.05 1.77
CA THR A 245 -13.48 23.22 2.63
C THR A 245 -12.24 22.48 2.14
N PHE A 246 -12.36 21.69 1.07
CA PHE A 246 -11.27 20.92 0.51
C PHE A 246 -10.64 21.64 -0.69
N HIS A 247 -9.32 21.64 -0.78
CA HIS A 247 -8.56 22.40 -1.79
C HIS A 247 -7.55 21.52 -2.52
N GLY A 248 -7.82 20.22 -2.62
CA GLY A 248 -6.98 19.31 -3.38
C GLY A 248 -7.27 19.32 -4.88
N PRO A 249 -6.37 18.75 -5.70
CA PRO A 249 -6.51 18.71 -7.16
C PRO A 249 -7.84 18.14 -7.66
N VAL A 250 -8.42 17.16 -6.95
CA VAL A 250 -9.74 16.59 -7.30
C VAL A 250 -10.84 17.63 -7.14
N MET A 251 -10.80 18.41 -6.06
CA MET A 251 -11.78 19.46 -5.79
C MET A 251 -11.67 20.60 -6.78
N ASP A 252 -10.47 21.01 -7.13
CA ASP A 252 -10.24 22.06 -8.12
C ASP A 252 -10.71 21.63 -9.52
N ALA A 253 -10.54 20.35 -9.86
CA ALA A 253 -11.08 19.78 -11.09
C ALA A 253 -12.62 19.75 -11.07
N LEU A 254 -13.24 19.35 -9.96
CA LEU A 254 -14.71 19.35 -9.81
C LEU A 254 -15.30 20.77 -9.93
N ARG A 255 -14.63 21.78 -9.34
CA ARG A 255 -15.03 23.19 -9.47
C ARG A 255 -14.91 23.71 -10.90
N SER A 256 -13.94 23.23 -11.66
CA SER A 256 -13.68 23.71 -13.02
C SER A 256 -14.59 23.05 -14.05
N ASP A 257 -14.71 21.72 -14.03
CA ASP A 257 -15.38 20.95 -15.10
C ASP A 257 -16.86 20.64 -14.76
N HIS A 258 -17.27 20.72 -13.48
CA HIS A 258 -18.61 20.38 -12.96
C HIS A 258 -19.12 18.96 -13.30
N ARG A 259 -18.45 18.21 -14.19
CA ARG A 259 -18.76 16.85 -14.60
C ARG A 259 -17.95 15.85 -13.79
N ALA A 260 -18.60 15.21 -12.83
CA ALA A 260 -17.97 14.22 -11.97
C ALA A 260 -17.32 13.07 -12.75
N ASP A 261 -17.94 12.60 -13.84
CA ASP A 261 -17.42 11.45 -14.60
C ASP A 261 -16.07 11.76 -15.27
N ASN A 262 -15.86 12.99 -15.77
CA ASN A 262 -14.56 13.41 -16.30
C ASN A 262 -13.47 13.42 -15.22
N VAL A 263 -13.82 13.85 -14.01
CA VAL A 263 -12.88 13.84 -12.86
C VAL A 263 -12.60 12.41 -12.40
N ILE A 264 -13.63 11.56 -12.34
CA ILE A 264 -13.50 10.13 -12.03
C ILE A 264 -12.55 9.45 -13.00
N GLU A 265 -12.70 9.70 -14.30
CA GLU A 265 -11.82 9.18 -15.34
C GLU A 265 -10.40 9.74 -15.21
N ARG A 266 -10.26 11.07 -15.13
CA ARG A 266 -8.97 11.77 -15.06
C ARG A 266 -8.10 11.29 -13.90
N PHE A 267 -8.70 11.10 -12.72
CA PHE A 267 -7.98 10.65 -11.54
C PHE A 267 -7.99 9.13 -11.36
N HIS A 268 -8.72 8.39 -12.20
CA HIS A 268 -8.87 6.93 -12.09
C HIS A 268 -9.50 6.50 -10.74
N ILE A 269 -10.60 7.14 -10.35
CA ILE A 269 -11.35 6.79 -9.14
C ILE A 269 -12.06 5.44 -9.36
N THR A 270 -11.45 4.34 -8.93
CA THR A 270 -12.01 2.98 -9.09
C THR A 270 -12.94 2.57 -7.94
N CYS A 271 -12.81 3.19 -6.77
CA CYS A 271 -13.62 2.87 -5.60
C CYS A 271 -15.08 3.37 -5.77
N PRO A 272 -16.11 2.49 -5.74
CA PRO A 272 -17.50 2.90 -5.95
C PRO A 272 -18.01 3.96 -4.97
N MET A 273 -17.55 3.88 -3.71
CA MET A 273 -17.90 4.86 -2.68
C MET A 273 -17.33 6.24 -3.02
N LEU A 274 -16.09 6.32 -3.51
CA LEU A 274 -15.48 7.59 -3.92
C LEU A 274 -16.08 8.13 -5.22
N GLN A 275 -16.45 7.26 -6.17
CA GLN A 275 -17.18 7.68 -7.37
C GLN A 275 -18.52 8.32 -7.01
N ARG A 276 -19.28 7.67 -6.11
CA ARG A 276 -20.54 8.23 -5.60
C ARG A 276 -20.32 9.56 -4.91
N TRP A 277 -19.34 9.64 -4.01
CA TRP A 277 -18.98 10.89 -3.33
C TRP A 277 -18.61 12.00 -4.32
N ALA A 278 -17.82 11.71 -5.36
CA ALA A 278 -17.43 12.71 -6.37
C ALA A 278 -18.64 13.26 -7.15
N ARG A 279 -19.63 12.40 -7.44
CA ARG A 279 -20.90 12.82 -8.06
C ARG A 279 -21.71 13.72 -7.13
N GLU A 280 -21.90 13.32 -5.88
CA GLU A 280 -22.59 14.13 -4.86
C GLU A 280 -21.89 15.48 -4.62
N ALA A 281 -20.55 15.49 -4.60
CA ALA A 281 -19.76 16.70 -4.46
C ALA A 281 -19.88 17.63 -5.68
N ALA A 282 -19.86 17.09 -6.91
CA ALA A 282 -20.06 17.87 -8.13
C ALA A 282 -21.44 18.54 -8.16
N GLU A 283 -22.49 17.79 -7.82
CA GLU A 283 -23.86 18.31 -7.75
C GLU A 283 -23.98 19.42 -6.69
N ALA A 284 -23.41 19.21 -5.50
CA ALA A 284 -23.40 20.22 -4.46
C ALA A 284 -22.67 21.50 -4.92
N LEU A 285 -21.48 21.37 -5.52
CA LEU A 285 -20.73 22.53 -6.04
C LEU A 285 -21.48 23.27 -7.15
N HIS A 286 -22.14 22.54 -8.06
CA HIS A 286 -22.95 23.14 -9.11
C HIS A 286 -24.15 23.92 -8.54
N LEU A 287 -24.82 23.40 -7.51
CA LEU A 287 -25.93 24.09 -6.84
C LEU A 287 -25.46 25.36 -6.11
N HIS A 288 -24.31 25.30 -5.41
CA HIS A 288 -23.76 26.47 -4.72
C HIS A 288 -23.27 27.54 -5.71
N GLY A 289 -22.57 27.16 -6.78
CA GLY A 289 -22.15 28.09 -7.83
C GLY A 289 -23.35 28.78 -8.51
N ARG A 290 -24.45 28.05 -8.73
CA ARG A 290 -25.71 28.64 -9.23
C ARG A 290 -26.38 29.60 -8.25
N LEU A 291 -26.24 29.39 -6.94
CA LEU A 291 -26.77 30.31 -5.93
C LEU A 291 -25.92 31.58 -5.85
N ASP A 292 -24.60 31.46 -5.92
CA ASP A 292 -23.69 32.61 -5.97
C ASP A 292 -23.87 33.43 -7.26
N ASP A 293 -24.01 32.79 -8.42
CA ASP A 293 -24.28 33.50 -9.68
C ASP A 293 -25.69 34.09 -9.75
N ARG A 294 -26.69 33.50 -9.08
CA ARG A 294 -28.02 34.11 -8.92
C ARG A 294 -28.02 35.29 -7.95
N ASN A 295 -27.11 35.30 -6.99
CA ASN A 295 -26.91 36.41 -6.05
C ASN A 295 -25.93 37.48 -6.57
N ARG A 296 -25.26 37.25 -7.71
CA ARG A 296 -24.53 38.26 -8.49
C ARG A 296 -25.47 39.09 -9.38
N LEU A 297 -26.61 39.51 -8.84
CA LEU A 297 -27.32 40.64 -9.42
C LEU A 297 -26.54 41.92 -9.06
N PRO A 298 -26.26 42.82 -10.01
CA PRO A 298 -25.78 44.15 -9.68
C PRO A 298 -26.95 44.91 -9.04
N PHE A 299 -27.11 44.81 -7.72
CA PHE A 299 -28.00 45.71 -6.99
C PHE A 299 -27.29 47.05 -6.73
N HIS A 300 -27.10 47.80 -7.82
CA HIS A 300 -27.25 49.25 -7.79
C HIS A 300 -28.46 49.62 -8.65
N ALA A 301 -29.60 49.78 -7.99
CA ALA A 301 -30.69 50.67 -8.40
C ALA A 301 -31.55 50.93 -7.15
N GLY A 302 -31.62 52.20 -6.74
CA GLY A 302 -32.15 52.64 -5.45
C GLY A 302 -33.64 52.42 -5.24
N ILE A 303 -34.06 52.46 -3.97
CA ILE A 303 -34.76 53.56 -3.29
C ILE A 303 -34.19 53.60 -1.86
#